data_AF-A0AAV8VD13-F1
#
_entry.id   AF-A0AAV8VD13-F1
#
_cell.length_a   1.000
_cell.length_b   1.000
_cell.length_c   1.000
_cell.angle_alpha   90.00
_cell.angle_beta   90.00
_cell.angle_gamma   90.00
#
_symmetry.space_group_name_H-M   'P 1'
#
loop_
_entity.id
_entity.type
_entity.pdbx_description
1 polymer ?
#
loop_
_entity_poly.entity_id
_entity_poly.type
_entity_poly.pdbx_seq_one_letter_code
_entity_poly.pdbx_strand_id
1 'polypeptide(L)'
;MDDFNVETAAEEAIAELLPSKSRKVYENSYEDFITWCKQMKVSDDISEKVFLAYFNEKSKTVRASTLWANYSMLKSMVIIKNNVDISQMMAPDDQFLMVKVALIMGVPGACRGNELLQLSINDVTDLGSSLLVRIKNTKNGIERTFVAENSSKSCIDFMKLCRQYMALR
;
A
#
# COMPACT_ATOMS: atom_id res chain seq x y z
N MET A 1 41.16 13.94 -6.53
CA MET A 1 40.40 12.71 -6.30
C MET A 1 39.36 13.12 -5.28
N ASP A 2 38.18 13.52 -5.77
CA ASP A 2 37.09 13.94 -4.90
C ASP A 2 36.76 12.77 -3.98
N ASP A 3 36.79 13.05 -2.68
CA ASP A 3 36.49 12.08 -1.64
C ASP A 3 35.02 11.67 -1.82
N PHE A 4 34.76 10.41 -2.16
CA PHE A 4 33.41 9.90 -2.34
C PHE A 4 32.71 9.93 -0.98
N ASN A 5 31.98 11.00 -0.71
CA ASN A 5 31.22 11.13 0.52
C ASN A 5 29.93 10.32 0.38
N VAL A 6 29.91 9.16 1.04
CA VAL A 6 28.78 8.23 1.09
C VAL A 6 27.51 8.93 1.59
N GLU A 7 27.62 9.89 2.50
CA GLU A 7 26.47 10.63 3.05
C GLU A 7 25.84 11.53 1.98
N THR A 8 26.67 12.27 1.23
CA THR A 8 26.20 13.14 0.14
C THR A 8 25.56 12.32 -0.99
N ALA A 9 26.18 11.20 -1.38
CA ALA A 9 25.61 10.31 -2.41
C ALA A 9 24.29 9.67 -1.95
N ALA A 10 24.16 9.35 -0.67
CA ALA A 10 22.91 8.84 -0.10
C ALA A 10 21.82 9.92 -0.06
N GLU A 11 22.15 11.16 0.30
CA GLU A 11 21.21 12.29 0.29
C GLU A 11 20.68 12.60 -1.12
N GLU A 12 21.54 12.54 -2.13
CA GLU A 12 21.16 12.73 -3.54
C GLU A 12 20.24 11.61 -4.03
N ALA A 13 20.58 10.34 -3.75
CA ALA A 13 19.73 9.21 -4.10
C ALA A 13 18.37 9.27 -3.39
N ILE A 14 18.35 9.67 -2.11
CA ILE A 14 17.13 9.89 -1.33
C ILE A 14 16.28 11.01 -1.92
N ALA A 15 16.90 12.10 -2.40
CA ALA A 15 16.20 13.21 -3.02
C ALA A 15 15.48 12.79 -4.32
N GLU A 16 16.00 11.79 -5.03
CA GLU A 16 15.36 11.18 -6.19
C GLU A 16 14.20 10.24 -5.83
N LEU A 17 14.18 9.64 -4.63
CA LEU A 17 13.10 8.75 -4.19
C LEU A 17 11.76 9.48 -3.99
N LEU A 18 11.79 10.79 -3.72
CA LEU A 18 10.58 11.60 -3.58
C LEU A 18 10.18 12.25 -4.91
N PRO A 19 8.88 12.30 -5.26
CA PRO A 19 8.47 12.95 -6.49
C PRO A 19 8.79 14.45 -6.44
N SER A 20 9.60 14.93 -7.39
CA SER A 20 10.12 16.30 -7.41
C SER A 20 9.05 17.39 -7.26
N LYS A 21 7.89 17.20 -7.89
CA LYS A 21 6.76 18.16 -7.85
C LYS A 21 6.01 18.17 -6.51
N SER A 22 5.99 17.07 -5.77
CA SER A 22 5.18 16.93 -4.56
C SER A 22 5.99 16.78 -3.28
N ARG A 23 7.32 16.92 -3.34
CA ARG A 23 8.23 16.78 -2.19
C ARG A 23 7.75 17.56 -0.97
N LYS A 24 7.39 18.84 -1.15
CA LYS A 24 6.90 19.70 -0.06
C LYS A 24 5.65 19.14 0.64
N VAL A 25 4.78 18.45 -0.10
CA VAL A 25 3.57 17.83 0.48
C VAL A 25 3.95 16.64 1.37
N TYR A 26 4.94 15.86 0.96
CA TYR A 26 5.45 14.74 1.76
C TYR A 26 6.13 15.24 3.04
N GLU A 27 6.98 16.27 2.92
CA GLU A 27 7.63 16.94 4.04
C GLU A 27 6.60 17.47 5.05
N ASN A 28 5.59 18.23 4.57
CA ASN A 28 4.50 18.72 5.42
C ASN A 28 3.76 17.57 6.12
N SER A 29 3.47 16.47 5.42
CA SER A 29 2.79 15.31 6.01
C SER A 29 3.62 14.67 7.13
N TYR A 30 4.94 14.66 6.99
CA TYR A 30 5.86 14.17 8.02
C TYR A 30 5.95 15.14 9.21
N GLU A 31 6.04 16.44 8.95
CA GLU A 31 6.02 17.48 10.00
C GLU A 31 4.73 17.45 10.83
N ASP A 32 3.58 17.25 10.20
CA ASP A 32 2.29 17.06 10.86
C ASP A 32 2.33 15.89 11.84
N PHE A 33 2.90 14.75 11.41
CA PHE A 33 3.06 13.56 12.26
C PHE A 33 4.02 13.82 13.43
N ILE A 34 5.20 14.39 13.17
CA ILE A 34 6.17 14.72 14.22
C ILE A 34 5.57 15.70 15.24
N THR A 35 4.79 16.67 14.79
CA THR A 35 4.09 17.62 15.65
C THR A 35 3.07 16.91 16.54
N TRP A 36 2.30 15.97 15.99
CA TRP A 36 1.38 15.14 16.77
C TRP A 36 2.13 14.26 17.78
N CYS A 37 3.26 13.64 17.41
CA CYS A 37 4.07 12.84 18.34
C CYS A 37 4.58 13.68 19.52
N LYS A 38 4.99 14.94 19.27
CA LYS A 38 5.36 15.87 20.35
C LYS A 38 4.19 16.17 21.29
N GLN A 39 3.00 16.41 20.74
CA GLN A 39 1.79 16.66 21.54
C GLN A 39 1.42 15.46 22.41
N MET A 40 1.56 14.24 21.88
CA MET A 40 1.27 12.99 22.59
C MET A 40 2.44 12.49 23.46
N LYS A 41 3.56 13.23 23.52
CA LYS A 41 4.78 12.88 24.29
C LYS A 41 5.39 11.53 23.89
N VAL A 42 5.35 11.21 22.60
CA VAL A 42 5.90 9.98 21.99
C VAL A 42 6.88 10.31 20.85
N SER A 43 7.56 11.46 20.92
CA SER A 43 8.49 11.92 19.87
C SER A 43 9.63 10.95 19.56
N ASP A 44 10.04 10.18 20.57
CA ASP A 44 11.19 9.28 20.49
C ASP A 44 10.78 7.85 20.09
N ASP A 45 9.48 7.61 19.91
CA ASP A 45 8.90 6.29 19.65
C ASP A 45 8.28 6.23 18.25
N ILE A 46 9.06 5.74 17.28
CA ILE A 46 8.60 5.51 15.90
C ILE A 46 8.25 4.02 15.74
N SER A 47 7.21 3.59 16.44
CA SER A 47 6.72 2.20 16.41
C SER A 47 5.32 2.08 15.82
N GLU A 48 4.95 0.86 15.45
CA GLU A 48 3.64 0.52 14.88
C GLU A 48 2.47 1.05 15.72
N LYS A 49 2.51 0.90 17.04
CA LYS A 49 1.45 1.38 17.95
C LYS A 49 1.22 2.90 17.82
N VAL A 50 2.29 3.68 17.58
CA VAL A 50 2.21 5.15 17.46
C VAL A 50 1.56 5.51 16.13
N PHE A 51 1.94 4.85 15.03
CA PHE A 51 1.28 5.02 13.74
C PHE A 51 -0.19 4.62 13.77
N LEU A 52 -0.52 3.48 14.38
CA LEU A 52 -1.91 3.04 14.52
C LEU A 52 -2.76 4.06 15.29
N ALA A 53 -2.23 4.60 16.40
CA ALA A 53 -2.92 5.64 17.16
C ALA A 53 -3.11 6.93 16.33
N TYR A 54 -2.06 7.39 15.64
CA TYR A 54 -2.11 8.57 14.78
C TYR A 54 -3.15 8.44 13.65
N PHE A 55 -3.11 7.32 12.90
CA PHE A 55 -4.04 7.10 11.80
C PHE A 55 -5.47 6.86 12.29
N ASN A 56 -5.65 6.19 13.43
CA ASN A 56 -6.97 6.06 14.04
C ASN A 56 -7.56 7.44 14.39
N GLU A 57 -6.77 8.36 14.93
CA GLU A 57 -7.23 9.72 15.21
C GLU A 57 -7.53 10.52 13.93
N LYS A 58 -6.61 10.51 12.95
CA LYS A 58 -6.82 11.17 11.65
C LYS A 58 -8.05 10.61 10.92
N SER A 59 -8.31 9.30 10.98
CA SER A 59 -9.44 8.66 10.29
C SER A 59 -10.80 9.23 10.68
N LYS A 60 -10.91 9.79 11.90
CA LYS A 60 -12.13 10.43 12.41
C LYS A 60 -12.40 11.80 11.78
N THR A 61 -11.38 12.43 11.19
CA THR A 61 -11.45 13.81 10.67
C THR A 61 -11.26 13.91 9.16
N VAL A 62 -10.61 12.92 8.52
CA VAL A 62 -10.35 12.92 7.08
C VAL A 62 -11.03 11.74 6.38
N ARG A 63 -11.29 11.89 5.07
CA ARG A 63 -11.82 10.79 4.24
C ARG A 63 -10.78 9.67 4.11
N ALA A 64 -11.24 8.44 3.92
CA ALA A 64 -10.37 7.26 3.76
C ALA A 64 -9.32 7.43 2.63
N SER A 65 -9.68 8.04 1.50
CA SER A 65 -8.73 8.30 0.41
C SER A 65 -7.64 9.30 0.79
N THR A 66 -7.98 10.35 1.54
CA THR A 66 -7.02 11.32 2.08
C THR A 66 -6.15 10.68 3.16
N LEU A 67 -6.73 9.86 4.02
CA LEU A 67 -5.99 9.10 5.03
C LEU A 67 -4.94 8.20 4.37
N TRP A 68 -5.32 7.52 3.29
CA TRP A 68 -4.41 6.66 2.52
C TRP A 68 -3.29 7.43 1.83
N ALA A 69 -3.60 8.62 1.29
CA ALA A 69 -2.57 9.51 0.75
C ALA A 69 -1.57 9.93 1.83
N ASN A 70 -2.05 10.33 3.01
CA ASN A 70 -1.20 10.68 4.15
C ASN A 70 -0.34 9.50 4.60
N TYR A 71 -0.92 8.30 4.67
CA TYR A 71 -0.17 7.07 4.94
C TYR A 71 0.94 6.85 3.91
N SER A 72 0.61 6.95 2.63
CA SER A 72 1.57 6.72 1.54
C SER A 72 2.73 7.71 1.60
N MET A 73 2.45 8.98 1.90
CA MET A 73 3.46 10.01 2.07
C MET A 73 4.34 9.75 3.30
N LEU A 74 3.72 9.45 4.44
CA LEU A 74 4.44 9.14 5.68
C LEU A 74 5.31 7.90 5.54
N LYS A 75 4.81 6.85 4.87
CA LYS A 75 5.58 5.65 4.58
C LYS A 75 6.90 5.98 3.89
N SER A 76 6.86 6.79 2.83
CA SER A 76 8.07 7.22 2.12
C SER A 76 8.97 8.11 2.98
N MET A 77 8.41 9.00 3.80
CA MET A 77 9.21 9.89 4.63
C MET A 77 9.88 9.17 5.81
N VAL A 78 9.19 8.21 6.44
CA VAL A 78 9.67 7.48 7.61
C VAL A 78 10.78 6.49 7.22
N ILE A 79 10.66 5.83 6.07
CA ILE A 79 11.76 4.99 5.57
C ILE A 79 13.00 5.84 5.27
N ILE A 80 12.82 7.05 4.73
CA ILE A 80 13.93 7.98 4.43
C ILE A 80 14.56 8.57 5.69
N LYS A 81 13.75 9.06 6.63
CA LYS A 81 14.22 9.86 7.79
C LYS A 81 14.57 9.00 9.01
N ASN A 82 13.91 7.86 9.16
CA ASN A 82 14.03 7.01 10.36
C ASN A 82 14.52 5.60 10.04
N ASN A 83 14.66 5.23 8.76
CA ASN A 83 15.02 3.88 8.32
C ASN A 83 14.07 2.80 8.88
N VAL A 84 12.79 3.14 9.01
CA VAL A 84 11.72 2.24 9.47
C VAL A 84 10.74 2.00 8.33
N ASP A 85 10.52 0.73 7.98
CA ASP A 85 9.51 0.36 6.99
C ASP A 85 8.16 0.06 7.68
N ILE A 86 7.22 0.99 7.52
CA ILE A 86 5.86 0.84 8.05
C ILE A 86 4.90 0.12 7.08
N SER A 87 5.41 -0.36 5.93
CA SER A 87 4.59 -1.01 4.90
C SER A 87 3.89 -2.28 5.38
N GLN A 88 4.55 -3.01 6.27
CA GLN A 88 4.08 -4.27 6.84
C GLN A 88 3.12 -4.03 8.02
N MET A 89 3.14 -2.83 8.61
CA MET A 89 2.52 -2.54 9.90
C MET A 89 1.03 -2.22 9.83
N MET A 90 0.52 -1.73 8.69
CA MET A 90 -0.83 -1.15 8.62
C MET A 90 -1.91 -2.04 8.04
N ALA A 91 -1.58 -3.28 7.70
CA ALA A 91 -2.60 -4.17 7.18
C ALA A 91 -2.45 -5.56 7.80
N PRO A 92 -2.90 -5.74 9.05
CA PRO A 92 -3.17 -7.06 9.59
C PRO A 92 -4.04 -7.84 8.60
N ASP A 93 -3.58 -9.02 8.20
CA ASP A 93 -4.28 -9.84 7.20
C ASP A 93 -5.69 -10.19 7.67
N ASP A 94 -5.91 -10.37 8.97
CA ASP A 94 -7.23 -10.65 9.56
C ASP A 94 -8.27 -9.53 9.33
N GLN A 95 -7.85 -8.26 9.28
CA GLN A 95 -8.77 -7.12 9.12
C GLN A 95 -8.92 -6.66 7.67
N PHE A 96 -7.84 -6.73 6.88
CA PHE A 96 -7.78 -6.12 5.55
C PHE A 96 -7.59 -7.13 4.42
N LEU A 97 -7.69 -8.45 4.69
CA LEU A 97 -7.50 -9.51 3.68
C LEU A 97 -8.27 -9.21 2.39
N MET A 98 -9.56 -8.90 2.53
CA MET A 98 -10.45 -8.68 1.39
C MET A 98 -10.01 -7.47 0.56
N VAL A 99 -9.65 -6.36 1.20
CA VAL A 99 -9.22 -5.14 0.51
C VAL A 99 -7.88 -5.35 -0.18
N LYS A 100 -6.94 -6.07 0.47
CA LYS A 100 -5.68 -6.48 -0.15
C LYS A 100 -5.92 -7.32 -1.39
N VAL A 101 -6.74 -8.39 -1.29
CA VAL A 101 -7.11 -9.26 -2.41
C VAL A 101 -7.77 -8.47 -3.54
N ALA A 102 -8.71 -7.58 -3.22
CA ALA A 102 -9.40 -6.79 -4.25
C ALA A 102 -8.44 -5.84 -4.99
N LEU A 103 -7.51 -5.19 -4.26
CA LEU A 103 -6.53 -4.29 -4.86
C LEU A 103 -5.56 -5.04 -5.78
N ILE A 104 -4.98 -6.13 -5.29
CA ILE A 104 -4.00 -6.92 -6.05
C ILE A 104 -4.62 -7.62 -7.26
N MET A 105 -5.88 -8.04 -7.19
CA MET A 105 -6.63 -8.60 -8.33
C MET A 105 -7.02 -7.51 -9.33
N GLY A 106 -7.30 -6.30 -8.85
CA GLY A 106 -7.72 -5.17 -9.69
C GLY A 106 -6.62 -4.64 -10.60
N VAL A 107 -5.36 -4.65 -10.16
CA VAL A 107 -4.20 -4.13 -10.93
C VAL A 107 -3.96 -4.90 -12.24
N PRO A 108 -3.70 -6.23 -12.26
CA PRO A 108 -3.39 -6.98 -13.47
C PRO A 108 -4.57 -7.04 -14.43
N GLY A 109 -5.80 -7.08 -13.92
CA GLY A 109 -7.00 -7.02 -14.74
C GLY A 109 -7.35 -5.61 -15.22
N ALA A 110 -6.73 -4.55 -14.66
CA ALA A 110 -7.23 -3.18 -14.76
C ALA A 110 -8.74 -3.13 -14.50
N CYS A 111 -9.19 -3.79 -13.43
CA CYS A 111 -10.61 -3.98 -13.13
C CYS A 111 -11.21 -2.67 -12.61
N ARG A 112 -12.39 -2.32 -13.09
CA ARG A 112 -13.16 -1.20 -12.52
C ARG A 112 -13.77 -1.59 -11.18
N GLY A 113 -14.12 -0.62 -10.35
CA GLY A 113 -14.78 -0.86 -9.06
C GLY A 113 -16.00 -1.77 -9.17
N ASN A 114 -16.88 -1.53 -10.15
CA ASN A 114 -18.05 -2.39 -10.38
C ASN A 114 -17.69 -3.82 -10.83
N GLU A 115 -16.61 -3.99 -11.60
CA GLU A 115 -16.14 -5.32 -12.03
C GLU A 115 -15.62 -6.11 -10.81
N LEU A 116 -14.90 -5.45 -9.89
CA LEU A 116 -14.43 -6.07 -8.65
C LEU A 116 -15.57 -6.42 -7.70
N LEU A 117 -16.60 -5.57 -7.60
CA LEU A 117 -17.76 -5.80 -6.73
C LEU A 117 -18.63 -6.99 -7.18
N GLN A 118 -18.63 -7.32 -8.48
CA GLN A 118 -19.42 -8.43 -9.04
C GLN A 118 -18.62 -9.73 -9.15
N LEU A 119 -17.31 -9.69 -8.88
CA LEU A 119 -16.44 -10.84 -9.03
C LEU A 119 -16.75 -11.91 -7.97
N SER A 120 -16.99 -13.15 -8.41
CA SER A 120 -17.23 -14.30 -7.54
C SER A 120 -16.04 -15.25 -7.52
N ILE A 121 -15.95 -16.10 -6.48
CA ILE A 121 -14.97 -17.19 -6.40
C ILE A 121 -15.12 -18.14 -7.60
N ASN A 122 -16.36 -18.35 -8.07
CA ASN A 122 -16.65 -19.18 -9.24
C ASN A 122 -16.07 -18.62 -10.56
N ASP A 123 -15.67 -17.34 -10.57
CA ASP A 123 -15.04 -16.69 -11.72
C ASP A 123 -13.51 -16.79 -11.69
N VAL A 124 -12.94 -17.40 -10.65
CA VAL A 124 -11.50 -17.58 -10.45
C VAL A 124 -11.14 -19.06 -10.57
N THR A 125 -10.13 -19.38 -11.37
CA THR A 125 -9.58 -20.73 -11.50
C THR A 125 -8.13 -20.72 -11.03
N ASP A 126 -7.80 -21.52 -10.01
CA ASP A 126 -6.43 -21.69 -9.51
C ASP A 126 -5.67 -22.67 -10.41
N LEU A 127 -4.61 -22.19 -11.07
CA LEU A 127 -3.71 -22.97 -11.92
C LEU A 127 -2.42 -23.37 -11.20
N GLY A 128 -2.34 -23.18 -9.88
CA GLY A 128 -1.18 -23.52 -9.06
C GLY A 128 -0.14 -22.40 -9.00
N SER A 129 0.40 -21.97 -10.14
CA SER A 129 1.35 -20.84 -10.19
C SER A 129 0.67 -19.49 -10.48
N SER A 130 -0.57 -19.52 -10.95
CA SER A 130 -1.33 -18.33 -11.33
C SER A 130 -2.84 -18.53 -11.12
N LEU A 131 -3.58 -17.43 -11.07
CA LEU A 131 -5.04 -17.41 -11.03
C LEU A 131 -5.57 -16.89 -12.37
N LEU A 132 -6.42 -17.67 -13.03
CA LEU A 132 -7.18 -17.22 -14.20
C LEU A 132 -8.49 -16.61 -13.71
N VAL A 133 -8.69 -15.32 -14.00
CA VAL A 133 -9.84 -14.55 -13.54
C VAL A 133 -10.73 -14.17 -14.71
N ARG A 134 -12.02 -14.45 -14.60
CA ARG A 134 -13.03 -14.13 -15.62
C ARG A 134 -13.88 -12.94 -15.19
N ILE A 135 -13.82 -11.85 -15.93
CA ILE A 135 -14.69 -10.69 -15.72
C ILE A 135 -15.92 -10.84 -16.60
N LYS A 136 -17.06 -11.14 -15.96
CA LYS A 136 -18.38 -11.14 -16.59
C LYS A 136 -18.90 -9.69 -16.63
N ASN A 137 -19.52 -9.31 -17.75
CA ASN A 137 -20.25 -8.04 -17.92
C ASN A 137 -19.43 -6.73 -17.76
N THR A 138 -18.83 -6.27 -18.85
CA THR A 138 -18.38 -4.87 -18.97
C THR A 138 -19.49 -4.00 -19.56
N LYS A 139 -19.43 -2.66 -19.40
CA LYS A 139 -20.38 -1.68 -19.99
C LYS A 139 -20.66 -1.87 -21.50
N ASN A 140 -19.82 -2.62 -22.21
CA ASN A 140 -19.91 -2.90 -23.65
C ASN A 140 -20.27 -4.38 -23.97
N GLY A 141 -20.60 -5.21 -22.97
CA GLY A 141 -20.98 -6.62 -23.18
C GLY A 141 -19.83 -7.57 -23.57
N ILE A 142 -18.57 -7.15 -23.38
CA ILE A 142 -17.41 -7.99 -23.69
C ILE A 142 -16.92 -8.63 -22.39
N GLU A 143 -17.01 -9.95 -22.31
CA GLU A 143 -16.32 -10.74 -21.30
C GLU A 143 -14.82 -10.77 -21.60
N ARG A 144 -14.01 -10.73 -20.55
CA ARG A 144 -12.55 -10.88 -20.70
C ARG A 144 -11.98 -11.70 -19.56
N THR A 145 -10.86 -12.35 -19.85
CA THR A 145 -10.08 -13.09 -18.87
C THR A 145 -8.69 -12.48 -18.73
N PHE A 146 -8.13 -12.53 -17.53
CA PHE A 146 -6.73 -12.19 -17.29
C PHE A 146 -6.09 -13.20 -16.35
N VAL A 147 -4.77 -13.26 -16.40
CA VAL A 147 -3.95 -14.09 -15.51
C VAL A 147 -3.34 -13.20 -14.45
N ALA A 148 -3.49 -13.58 -13.19
CA ALA A 148 -2.83 -12.95 -12.07
C ALA A 148 -1.80 -13.90 -11.48
N GLU A 149 -0.57 -13.41 -11.30
CA GLU A 149 0.57 -14.20 -10.84
C GLU A 149 1.42 -13.36 -9.87
N ASN A 150 2.29 -14.04 -9.12
CA ASN A 150 3.22 -13.33 -8.22
C ASN A 150 4.19 -12.46 -9.03
N SER A 151 4.24 -11.17 -8.70
CA SER A 151 5.22 -10.26 -9.28
C SER A 151 6.56 -10.39 -8.56
N SER A 152 7.64 -10.65 -9.30
CA SER A 152 9.01 -10.69 -8.75
C SER A 152 9.46 -9.35 -8.12
N LYS A 153 8.73 -8.26 -8.37
CA LYS A 153 8.98 -6.92 -7.80
C LYS A 153 8.16 -6.64 -6.54
N SER A 154 7.25 -7.55 -6.17
CA SER A 154 6.40 -7.43 -4.98
C SER A 154 6.96 -8.31 -3.87
N CYS A 155 7.07 -7.76 -2.66
CA CYS A 155 7.36 -8.54 -1.45
C CYS A 155 6.15 -9.34 -0.95
N ILE A 156 4.97 -9.13 -1.54
CA ILE A 156 3.72 -9.78 -1.17
C ILE A 156 3.50 -11.01 -2.06
N ASP A 157 3.34 -12.16 -1.42
CA ASP A 157 2.88 -13.40 -2.06
C ASP A 157 1.37 -13.31 -2.33
N PHE A 158 1.04 -12.84 -3.53
CA PHE A 158 -0.33 -12.71 -4.03
C PHE A 158 -1.08 -14.05 -3.99
N MET A 159 -0.41 -15.13 -4.41
CA MET A 159 -1.03 -16.47 -4.46
C MET A 159 -1.41 -16.94 -3.06
N LYS A 160 -0.51 -16.77 -2.08
CA LYS A 160 -0.80 -17.11 -0.68
C LYS A 160 -2.00 -16.31 -0.14
N LEU A 161 -2.02 -15.00 -0.40
CA LEU A 161 -3.06 -14.12 0.12
C LEU A 161 -4.45 -14.43 -0.48
N CYS A 162 -4.53 -14.65 -1.80
CA CYS A 162 -5.76 -15.04 -2.47
C CYS A 162 -6.26 -16.41 -2.01
N ARG A 163 -5.36 -17.38 -1.81
CA ARG A 163 -5.72 -18.72 -1.29
C ARG A 163 -6.23 -18.67 0.13
N GLN A 164 -5.59 -17.88 1.00
CA GLN A 164 -6.07 -17.67 2.36
C GLN A 164 -7.47 -17.08 2.36
N TYR A 165 -7.76 -16.11 1.49
CA TYR A 165 -9.11 -15.55 1.37
C TYR A 165 -10.14 -16.55 0.84
N MET A 166 -9.79 -17.33 -0.21
CA MET A 166 -10.67 -18.37 -0.75
C MET A 166 -10.97 -19.47 0.29
N ALA A 167 -10.00 -19.83 1.14
CA ALA A 167 -10.21 -20.83 2.18
C ALA A 167 -11.15 -20.39 3.32
N LEU A 168 -11.42 -19.08 3.45
CA LEU A 168 -12.33 -18.53 4.46
C LEU A 168 -13.78 -18.42 3.97
N ARG A 169 -14.08 -18.84 2.74
CA ARG A 169 -15.36 -18.69 2.06
C ARG A 169 -15.85 -20.02 1.49
#